data_AF-A0A170ZES9-F1
#
_entry.id   AF-A0A170ZES9-F1
#
_cell.length_a   1.000
_cell.length_b   1.000
_cell.length_c   1.000
_cell.angle_alpha   90.00
_cell.angle_beta   90.00
_cell.angle_gamma   90.00
#
_symmetry.space_group_name_H-M   'P 1'
#
loop_
_entity.id
_entity.type
_entity.pdbx_description
1 polymer ?
#
loop_
_entity_poly.entity_id
_entity_poly.type
_entity_poly.pdbx_seq_one_letter_code
_entity_poly.pdbx_strand_id
1 'polypeptide(L)'
;MYRTRIEVQLTGTRANEDCVELDQWPQPMSPGAVRLPNCNDLNVVTQVVPHLALNEVFAGECLASQVSYLVVDVPGNVRTKVKCSGVCVSTGTGSTSWHMSINRLSLAKVHHILEIAGVEKSPADVSNITTTFNNSLQ
;
A
#
# COMPACT_ATOMS: atom_id res chain seq x y z
N MET A 1 4.09 -26.77 12.54
CA MET A 1 3.75 -25.34 12.58
C MET A 1 3.23 -24.95 11.22
N TYR A 2 1.95 -24.55 11.10
CA TYR A 2 1.38 -24.12 9.82
C TYR A 2 1.81 -22.69 9.54
N ARG A 3 2.24 -22.42 8.30
CA ARG A 3 2.57 -21.06 7.86
C ARG A 3 1.37 -20.49 7.12
N THR A 4 0.83 -19.39 7.62
CA THR A 4 -0.20 -18.62 6.92
C THR A 4 0.40 -17.96 5.69
N ARG A 5 -0.36 -17.93 4.58
CA ARG A 5 0.01 -17.26 3.34
C ARG A 5 -1.13 -16.35 2.90
N ILE A 6 -0.79 -15.33 2.13
CA ILE A 6 -1.75 -14.42 1.54
C ILE A 6 -2.12 -14.95 0.16
N GLU A 7 -3.41 -15.19 -0.06
CA GLU A 7 -4.00 -15.38 -1.37
C GLU A 7 -4.53 -14.03 -1.88
N VAL A 8 -4.31 -13.73 -3.16
CA VAL A 8 -4.78 -12.49 -3.78
C VAL A 8 -5.76 -12.84 -4.88
N GLN A 9 -6.92 -12.19 -4.85
CA GLN A 9 -7.94 -12.28 -5.90
C GLN A 9 -8.10 -10.92 -6.55
N LEU A 10 -7.95 -10.87 -7.87
CA LEU A 10 -8.14 -9.68 -8.67
C LEU A 10 -9.51 -9.76 -9.34
N THR A 11 -10.33 -8.73 -9.16
CA THR A 11 -11.66 -8.63 -9.80
C THR A 11 -11.74 -7.31 -10.56
N GLY A 12 -12.09 -7.39 -11.84
CA GLY A 12 -12.18 -6.21 -12.69
C GLY A 12 -12.35 -6.59 -14.16
N THR A 13 -12.58 -5.59 -15.00
CA THR A 13 -12.79 -5.78 -16.44
C THR A 13 -11.54 -6.22 -17.20
N ARG A 14 -10.38 -6.00 -16.59
CA ARG A 14 -9.05 -6.32 -17.12
C ARG A 14 -8.30 -7.30 -16.22
N ALA A 15 -9.01 -7.95 -15.29
CA ALA A 15 -8.32 -8.72 -14.27
C ALA A 15 -7.49 -9.86 -14.87
N ASN A 16 -7.88 -10.45 -16.00
CA ASN A 16 -7.19 -11.55 -16.71
C ASN A 16 -6.15 -11.09 -17.74
N GLU A 17 -5.93 -9.79 -17.90
CA GLU A 17 -4.95 -9.28 -18.87
C GLU A 17 -3.53 -9.29 -18.28
N ASP A 18 -2.53 -9.43 -19.14
CA ASP A 18 -1.13 -9.25 -18.74
C ASP A 18 -0.88 -7.80 -18.29
N CYS A 19 0.13 -7.62 -17.42
CA CYS A 19 0.53 -6.29 -16.99
C CYS A 19 0.96 -5.44 -18.19
N VAL A 20 0.34 -4.28 -18.37
CA VAL A 20 0.70 -3.31 -19.42
C VAL A 20 1.29 -2.07 -18.75
N GLU A 21 2.46 -1.63 -19.20
CA GLU A 21 3.01 -0.33 -18.84
C GLU A 21 2.08 0.79 -19.38
N LEU A 22 1.42 1.50 -18.46
CA LEU A 22 0.37 2.50 -18.76
C LEU A 22 0.88 3.68 -19.59
N ASP A 23 2.18 3.96 -19.55
CA ASP A 23 2.91 4.98 -20.31
C ASP A 23 2.98 4.68 -21.80
N GLN A 24 2.77 3.43 -22.21
CA GLN A 24 2.60 3.05 -23.62
C GLN A 24 1.14 3.12 -24.08
N TRP A 25 0.20 3.38 -23.16
CA TRP A 25 -1.21 3.47 -23.49
C TRP A 25 -1.62 4.90 -23.87
N PRO A 26 -2.25 5.12 -25.04
CA PRO A 26 -2.78 6.42 -25.38
C PRO A 26 -3.89 6.79 -24.39
N GLN A 27 -3.56 7.67 -23.44
CA GLN A 27 -4.55 8.33 -22.61
C GLN A 27 -5.47 9.11 -23.57
N PRO A 28 -6.80 8.90 -23.54
CA PRO A 28 -7.69 9.69 -24.37
C PRO A 28 -7.50 11.16 -24.01
N MET A 29 -6.93 11.93 -24.93
CA MET A 29 -6.55 13.35 -24.76
C MET A 29 -7.75 14.29 -24.63
N SER A 30 -8.91 13.82 -24.20
CA SER A 30 -10.14 14.60 -24.14
C SER A 30 -10.99 14.18 -22.93
N PRO A 31 -11.30 15.10 -22.00
CA PRO A 31 -12.11 14.84 -20.80
C PRO A 31 -13.54 14.32 -21.05
N GLY A 32 -13.97 14.19 -22.32
CA GLY A 32 -15.32 13.76 -22.70
C GLY A 32 -15.40 12.50 -23.57
N ALA A 33 -14.29 11.81 -23.84
CA ALA A 33 -14.26 10.70 -24.81
C ALA A 33 -14.38 9.28 -24.20
N VAL A 34 -14.24 9.11 -22.89
CA VAL A 34 -14.54 7.80 -22.26
C VAL A 34 -16.03 7.77 -21.94
N ARG A 35 -16.84 7.30 -22.89
CA ARG A 35 -18.15 6.75 -22.53
C ARG A 35 -17.86 5.59 -21.59
N LEU A 36 -18.13 5.77 -20.29
CA LEU A 36 -18.17 4.64 -19.37
C LEU A 36 -19.14 3.62 -19.99
N PRO A 37 -18.69 2.39 -20.29
CA PRO A 37 -19.59 1.37 -20.80
C PRO A 37 -20.75 1.23 -19.81
N ASN A 38 -21.95 0.98 -20.31
CA ASN A 38 -23.08 0.67 -19.45
C ASN A 38 -22.66 -0.44 -18.49
N CYS A 39 -22.82 -0.27 -17.18
CA CYS A 39 -22.18 -1.15 -16.19
C CYS A 39 -22.64 -2.61 -16.30
N ASN A 40 -23.77 -2.84 -16.98
CA ASN A 40 -24.32 -4.17 -17.25
C ASN A 40 -23.62 -4.94 -18.38
N ASP A 41 -22.84 -4.26 -19.24
CA ASP A 41 -22.11 -4.87 -20.36
C ASP A 41 -20.61 -5.04 -20.07
N LEU A 42 -20.17 -4.70 -18.85
CA LEU A 42 -18.78 -4.86 -18.43
C LEU A 42 -18.50 -6.33 -18.11
N ASN A 43 -17.62 -6.95 -18.87
CA ASN A 43 -17.12 -8.29 -18.57
C ASN A 43 -16.17 -8.24 -17.37
N VAL A 44 -16.74 -8.17 -16.16
CA VAL A 44 -15.99 -8.22 -14.89
C VAL A 44 -15.62 -9.68 -14.63
N VAL A 45 -14.33 -9.95 -14.62
CA VAL A 45 -13.79 -11.27 -14.33
C VAL A 45 -13.05 -11.25 -13.00
N THR A 46 -13.09 -12.37 -12.29
CA THR A 46 -12.32 -12.60 -11.07
C THR A 46 -11.30 -13.69 -11.34
N GLN A 47 -10.05 -13.44 -10.99
CA GLN A 47 -9.02 -14.47 -10.98
C GLN A 47 -8.20 -14.47 -9.70
N VAL A 48 -7.77 -15.66 -9.30
CA VAL A 48 -6.80 -15.85 -8.22
C VAL A 48 -5.41 -15.70 -8.82
N VAL A 49 -4.59 -14.82 -8.25
CA VAL A 49 -3.18 -14.70 -8.64
C VAL A 49 -2.48 -16.03 -8.32
N PRO A 50 -1.69 -16.61 -9.25
CA PRO A 50 -1.18 -17.99 -9.12
C PRO A 50 -0.13 -18.20 -8.02
N HIS A 51 0.12 -17.19 -7.17
CA HIS A 51 1.17 -17.20 -6.18
C HIS A 51 0.65 -16.81 -4.79
N LEU A 52 0.92 -17.68 -3.82
CA LEU A 52 0.64 -17.43 -2.40
C LEU A 52 1.85 -16.76 -1.75
N ALA A 53 1.69 -15.51 -1.32
CA ALA A 53 2.78 -14.76 -0.68
C ALA A 53 2.96 -15.19 0.78
N LEU A 54 4.22 -15.42 1.18
CA LEU A 54 4.54 -15.79 2.56
C LEU A 54 4.65 -14.56 3.48
N ASN A 55 5.30 -13.50 3.00
CA ASN A 55 5.62 -12.33 3.81
C ASN A 55 4.60 -11.22 3.56
N GLU A 56 4.68 -10.57 2.40
CA GLU A 56 3.84 -9.43 2.05
C GLU A 56 3.37 -9.47 0.60
N VAL A 57 2.28 -8.77 0.33
CA VAL A 57 1.84 -8.35 -1.01
C VAL A 57 1.80 -6.83 -1.01
N PHE A 58 2.35 -6.22 -2.05
CA PHE A 58 2.22 -4.80 -2.30
C PHE A 58 1.47 -4.55 -3.61
N ALA A 59 0.55 -3.60 -3.58
CA ALA A 59 -0.18 -3.13 -4.74
C ALA A 59 -0.13 -1.60 -4.78
N GLY A 60 0.24 -1.04 -5.93
CA GLY A 60 0.35 0.40 -6.13
C GLY A 60 0.53 0.73 -7.62
N GLU A 61 0.66 2.01 -7.93
CA GLU A 61 0.98 2.44 -9.30
C GLU A 61 2.38 1.97 -9.70
N CYS A 62 2.55 1.60 -10.98
CA CYS A 62 3.86 1.29 -11.54
C CYS A 62 4.72 2.54 -11.75
N LEU A 63 4.09 3.69 -12.03
CA LEU A 63 4.78 4.95 -12.30
C LEU A 63 4.96 5.75 -11.01
N ALA A 64 6.21 6.04 -10.65
CA ALA A 64 6.56 6.75 -9.41
C ALA A 64 6.01 8.19 -9.32
N SER A 65 5.63 8.81 -10.45
CA SER A 65 4.99 10.12 -10.49
C SER A 65 3.49 10.09 -10.24
N GLN A 66 2.89 8.90 -10.25
CA GLN A 66 1.47 8.69 -10.03
C GLN A 66 1.20 8.22 -8.60
N VAL A 67 -0.06 8.33 -8.21
CA VAL A 67 -0.56 8.01 -6.87
C VAL A 67 -1.76 7.09 -7.01
N SER A 68 -1.82 6.08 -6.18
CA SER A 68 -2.96 5.17 -6.11
C SER A 68 -4.09 5.79 -5.31
N TYR A 69 -5.30 5.71 -5.86
CA TYR A 69 -6.54 6.05 -5.17
C TYR A 69 -7.24 4.75 -4.78
N LEU A 70 -7.14 4.40 -3.50
CA LEU A 70 -7.61 3.12 -2.98
C LEU A 70 -8.88 3.30 -2.17
N VAL A 71 -9.81 2.36 -2.33
CA VAL A 71 -10.92 2.15 -1.41
C VAL A 71 -10.62 0.87 -0.65
N VAL A 72 -10.27 1.01 0.62
CA VAL A 72 -9.95 -0.12 1.49
C VAL A 72 -11.21 -0.53 2.23
N ASP A 73 -11.61 -1.78 2.04
CA ASP A 73 -12.79 -2.36 2.66
C ASP A 73 -12.38 -3.63 3.41
N VAL A 74 -12.28 -3.51 4.73
CA VAL A 74 -11.93 -4.62 5.63
C VAL A 74 -13.20 -5.03 6.36
N PRO A 75 -13.57 -6.32 6.36
CA PRO A 75 -14.77 -6.79 7.07
C PRO A 75 -14.84 -6.28 8.51
N GLY A 76 -15.98 -5.71 8.88
CA GLY A 76 -16.23 -5.15 10.21
C GLY A 76 -15.64 -3.75 10.46
N ASN A 77 -14.97 -3.15 9.49
CA ASN A 77 -14.42 -1.79 9.59
C ASN A 77 -15.15 -0.84 8.64
N VAL A 78 -15.02 0.47 8.89
CA VAL A 78 -15.54 1.50 7.98
C VAL A 78 -14.66 1.54 6.73
N ARG A 79 -15.31 1.45 5.56
CA ARG A 79 -14.65 1.60 4.26
C ARG A 79 -13.93 2.94 4.19
N THR A 80 -12.64 2.90 3.87
CA THR A 80 -11.76 4.08 3.91
C THR A 80 -11.23 4.40 2.52
N LYS A 81 -11.23 5.68 2.15
CA LYS A 81 -10.62 6.17 0.91
C LYS A 81 -9.24 6.73 1.23
N VAL A 82 -8.22 6.26 0.51
CA VAL A 82 -6.82 6.66 0.74
C VAL A 82 -6.18 7.04 -0.58
N LYS A 83 -5.40 8.14 -0.57
CA LYS A 83 -4.48 8.51 -1.63
C LYS A 83 -3.07 8.25 -1.14
N CYS A 84 -2.34 7.34 -1.78
CA CYS A 84 -1.02 6.91 -1.34
C CYS A 84 -0.16 6.41 -2.52
N SER A 85 1.08 6.03 -2.25
CA SER A 85 1.94 5.34 -3.23
C SER A 85 1.55 3.87 -3.46
N GLY A 86 0.73 3.30 -2.58
CA GLY A 86 0.28 1.91 -2.65
C GLY A 86 -0.14 1.38 -1.28
N VAL A 87 -0.51 0.11 -1.22
CA VAL A 87 -0.88 -0.64 -0.03
C VAL A 87 0.02 -1.87 0.12
N CYS A 88 0.52 -2.09 1.34
CA CYS A 88 1.27 -3.27 1.72
C CYS A 88 0.45 -4.09 2.73
N VAL A 89 0.21 -5.36 2.42
CA VAL A 89 -0.47 -6.31 3.29
C VAL A 89 0.52 -7.39 3.70
N SER A 90 0.76 -7.54 5.00
CA SER A 90 1.76 -8.48 5.55
C SER A 90 1.13 -9.57 6.41
N THR A 91 1.70 -10.77 6.40
CA THR A 91 1.43 -11.78 7.42
C THR A 91 2.12 -11.42 8.74
N GLY A 92 1.78 -12.13 9.82
CA GLY A 92 2.49 -11.97 11.10
C GLY A 92 3.99 -12.29 11.01
N THR A 93 4.42 -13.19 10.12
CA THR A 93 5.84 -13.41 9.85
C THR A 93 6.47 -12.33 8.97
N GLY A 94 5.67 -11.75 8.07
CA GLY A 94 6.10 -10.66 7.18
C GLY A 94 6.27 -9.31 7.88
N SER A 95 5.66 -9.09 9.06
CA SER A 95 5.71 -7.79 9.77
C SER A 95 7.13 -7.28 10.03
N THR A 96 8.11 -8.18 10.16
CA THR A 96 9.51 -7.83 10.41
C THR A 96 10.34 -7.53 9.15
N SER A 97 9.74 -7.60 7.95
CA SER A 97 10.41 -7.43 6.64
C SER A 97 10.24 -6.01 6.06
N TRP A 98 9.54 -5.87 4.93
CA TRP A 98 9.35 -4.58 4.28
C TRP A 98 8.38 -3.68 5.07
N HIS A 99 7.36 -4.27 5.70
CA HIS A 99 6.46 -3.57 6.64
C HIS A 99 7.25 -2.78 7.69
N MET A 100 8.22 -3.42 8.35
CA MET A 100 9.11 -2.78 9.31
C MET A 100 9.90 -1.63 8.68
N SER A 101 10.48 -1.87 7.49
CA SER A 101 11.36 -0.91 6.82
C SER A 101 10.64 0.40 6.44
N ILE A 102 9.39 0.33 5.98
CA ILE A 102 8.62 1.53 5.59
C ILE A 102 8.07 2.32 6.77
N ASN A 103 7.94 1.69 7.95
CA ASN A 103 7.40 2.32 9.15
C ASN A 103 8.50 2.81 10.12
N ARG A 104 9.76 2.39 9.95
CA ARG A 104 10.87 2.83 10.81
C ARG A 104 11.11 4.34 10.72
N LEU A 105 11.35 4.95 11.87
CA LEU A 105 11.77 6.34 11.98
C LEU A 105 13.29 6.42 12.23
N SER A 106 13.94 7.37 11.57
CA SER A 106 15.34 7.71 11.83
C SER A 106 15.42 8.69 13.00
N LEU A 107 16.57 8.68 13.70
CA LEU A 107 16.85 9.61 14.79
C LEU A 107 16.62 11.08 14.39
N ALA A 108 17.07 11.45 13.18
CA ALA A 108 16.91 12.79 12.63
C ALA A 108 15.43 13.16 12.44
N LYS A 109 14.59 12.23 11.97
CA LYS A 109 13.14 12.47 11.82
C LYS A 109 12.49 12.70 13.19
N VAL A 110 12.81 11.88 14.18
CA VAL A 110 12.25 12.02 15.54
C VAL A 110 12.69 13.33 16.19
N HIS A 111 13.97 13.69 16.08
CA HIS A 111 14.49 14.98 16.54
C HIS A 111 13.70 16.15 15.92
N HIS A 112 13.53 16.13 14.60
CA HIS A 112 12.82 17.19 13.88
C HIS A 112 11.34 17.30 14.25
N ILE A 113 10.66 16.17 14.47
CA ILE A 113 9.26 16.16 14.94
C ILE A 113 9.15 16.81 16.33
N LEU A 114 10.06 16.49 17.26
CA LEU A 114 10.07 17.04 18.61
C LEU A 114 10.38 18.54 18.61
N GLU A 115 11.31 18.97 17.75
CA GLU A 115 11.62 20.38 17.51
C GLU A 115 10.40 21.16 17.01
N ILE A 116 9.69 20.65 15.99
CA ILE A 116 8.45 21.25 15.49
C ILE A 116 7.38 21.32 16.59
N ALA A 117 7.29 20.30 17.44
CA ALA A 117 6.36 20.25 18.55
C ALA A 117 6.74 21.18 19.73
N GLY A 118 7.91 21.83 19.70
CA GLY A 118 8.42 22.65 20.79
C GLY A 118 8.79 21.84 22.05
N VAL A 119 9.06 20.55 21.89
CA VAL A 119 9.40 19.65 23.00
C VAL A 119 10.91 19.46 23.06
N GLU A 120 11.57 20.17 23.98
CA GLU A 120 12.99 19.98 24.21
C GLU A 120 13.28 18.62 24.86
N LYS A 121 14.19 17.86 24.24
CA LYS A 121 14.64 16.55 24.72
C LYS A 121 16.15 16.42 24.57
N SER A 122 16.78 15.73 25.51
CA SER A 122 18.20 15.44 25.40
C SER A 122 18.46 14.48 24.22
N PRO A 123 19.67 14.47 23.63
CA PRO A 123 20.01 13.51 22.56
C PRO A 123 19.80 12.04 22.97
N ALA A 124 20.01 11.73 24.25
CA ALA A 124 19.75 10.39 24.80
C ALA A 124 18.25 10.06 24.79
N ASP A 125 17.38 11.01 25.16
CA ASP A 125 15.93 10.82 25.13
C ASP A 125 15.42 10.61 23.69
N VAL A 126 15.91 11.39 22.73
CA VAL A 126 15.54 11.25 21.30
C VAL A 126 15.93 9.86 20.78
N SER A 127 17.12 9.38 21.15
CA SER A 127 17.58 8.03 20.81
C SER A 127 16.72 6.94 21.44
N ASN A 128 16.36 7.10 22.72
CA ASN A 128 15.49 6.19 23.44
C ASN A 128 14.11 6.13 22.80
N ILE A 129 13.48 7.28 22.52
CA ILE A 129 12.18 7.37 21.85
C ILE A 129 12.22 6.67 20.49
N THR A 130 13.24 6.96 19.69
CA THR A 130 13.43 6.36 18.35
C THR A 130 13.53 4.83 18.45
N THR A 131 14.32 4.33 19.40
CA THR A 131 14.51 2.90 19.61
C THR A 131 13.24 2.23 20.12
N THR A 132 12.57 2.83 21.11
CA THR A 132 11.30 2.34 21.65
C THR A 132 10.23 2.25 20.57
N PHE A 133 10.06 3.29 19.75
CA PHE A 133 9.09 3.28 18.65
C PHE A 133 9.43 2.20 17.60
N ASN A 134 10.69 2.13 17.15
CA ASN A 134 11.08 1.14 16.15
C ASN A 134 10.95 -0.30 16.66
N ASN A 135 11.09 -0.53 17.98
CA ASN A 135 10.88 -1.83 18.59
C ASN A 135 9.39 -2.17 18.76
N SER A 136 8.50 -1.18 18.87
CA SER A 136 7.05 -1.40 18.95
C SER A 136 6.40 -1.76 17.61
N LEU A 137 7.15 -1.72 16.51
CA LEU A 137 6.69 -2.15 15.18
C LEU A 137 6.70 -3.69 15.02
N GLN A 138 7.15 -4.45 16.03
CA GLN A 138 7.25 -5.91 16.03
C GLN A 138 6.01 -6.58 16.62
#